data_AF-A0AA42BSA6-F1
#
_entry.id   AF-A0AA42BSA6-F1
#
_cell.length_a   1.000
_cell.length_b   1.000
_cell.length_c   1.000
_cell.angle_alpha   90.00
_cell.angle_beta   90.00
_cell.angle_gamma   90.00
#
_symmetry.space_group_name_H-M   'P 1'
#
loop_
_entity.id
_entity.type
_entity.pdbx_description
1 polymer ?
#
loop_
_entity_poly.entity_id
_entity_poly.type
_entity_poly.pdbx_seq_one_letter_code
_entity_poly.pdbx_strand_id
1 'polypeptide(L)'
;MGKNEGSKGVVRIGRHAGVGSIALVVGASAALGLLFAGPVAEVLDGLDVELGGAEWVVGFLGAGVVFAGIILLCLTLAYGTVHWNPQKGTARLGRREVPVSSITVAWRSVSSSDLNGAAYLVYRFVSTEGASVRVLVAGRPVRGLDAEGLGALTRFVAELPLEAPADTAVDAAGLTEQQRAAAVSLTSGGGKSRVGRDTLLAELAELMGAAPGASTDPAYPAVTDPAYPAGPDPIAPQNPAPGTISRARAAELEREWQADDESAVALLLAEPAPARTVRRIFFWLIAAALAVAAFAIVAAVIGETIGGGFLPSDTNEIVGLLVLGAGGVALLFYLVWCAAADTDVRNRRRLALRWRDEADPGTRTRGLPLLLLAAWGEHPRRLSTAASFLSLFVGLLAALAAIVLFTDDEFPLLAPVLALLGGVALLALGIVGFVRVQRRRRTDAEELVLLGGWRVVPPEVRD
;
A
#
# COMPACT_ATOMS: atom_id res chain seq x y z
N MET A 1 44.01 12.02 -17.94
CA MET A 1 43.48 11.23 -16.81
C MET A 1 43.95 11.88 -15.50
N GLY A 2 43.23 12.89 -15.02
CA GLY A 2 43.49 13.49 -13.71
C GLY A 2 42.86 12.63 -12.61
N LYS A 3 43.66 12.14 -11.67
CA LYS A 3 43.17 11.40 -10.50
C LYS A 3 42.34 12.34 -9.63
N ASN A 4 41.08 11.97 -9.40
CA ASN A 4 40.14 12.63 -8.49
C ASN A 4 40.67 12.63 -7.05
N GLU A 5 41.38 13.68 -6.65
CA GLU A 5 41.69 13.96 -5.23
C GLU A 5 40.49 14.54 -4.47
N GLY A 6 39.40 14.89 -5.15
CA GLY A 6 38.19 15.49 -4.54
C GLY A 6 37.23 14.53 -3.83
N SER A 7 37.53 13.23 -3.71
CA SER A 7 36.61 12.24 -3.14
C SER A 7 36.80 11.98 -1.64
N LYS A 8 37.83 12.54 -0.99
CA LYS A 8 38.05 12.34 0.45
C LYS A 8 37.04 13.18 1.22
N GLY A 9 35.91 12.59 1.60
CA GLY A 9 34.91 13.20 2.49
C GLY A 9 33.45 13.17 2.01
N VAL A 10 33.16 12.69 0.81
CA VAL A 10 31.76 12.57 0.33
C VAL A 10 31.17 11.23 0.77
N VAL A 11 30.13 11.29 1.60
CA VAL A 11 29.35 10.14 2.06
C VAL A 11 28.18 9.91 1.09
N ARG A 12 28.05 8.69 0.58
CA ARG A 12 26.92 8.30 -0.26
C ARG A 12 25.85 7.61 0.59
N ILE A 13 24.65 8.20 0.64
CA ILE A 13 23.49 7.65 1.33
C ILE A 13 22.50 7.15 0.27
N GLY A 14 22.12 5.88 0.36
CA GLY A 14 21.29 5.22 -0.65
C GLY A 14 22.06 4.38 -1.65
N ARG A 15 21.40 3.33 -2.13
CA ARG A 15 21.83 2.49 -3.25
C ARG A 15 20.85 2.67 -4.40
N HIS A 16 21.29 2.41 -5.63
CA HIS A 16 20.34 2.32 -6.74
C HIS A 16 19.42 1.12 -6.49
N ALA A 17 18.15 1.39 -6.16
CA ALA A 17 17.16 0.37 -5.80
C ALA A 17 17.02 -0.72 -6.88
N GLY A 18 17.21 -0.36 -8.15
CA GLY A 18 17.24 -1.30 -9.27
C GLY A 18 18.38 -2.31 -9.20
N VAL A 19 19.60 -1.87 -8.85
CA VAL A 19 20.77 -2.78 -8.73
C VAL A 19 20.61 -3.70 -7.52
N GLY A 20 20.12 -3.16 -6.40
CA GLY A 20 19.85 -3.94 -5.19
C GLY A 20 18.72 -4.98 -5.34
N SER A 21 17.94 -4.90 -6.42
CA SER A 21 16.76 -5.74 -6.66
C SER A 21 16.80 -6.45 -8.01
N ILE A 22 17.99 -6.67 -8.59
CA ILE A 22 18.12 -7.19 -9.95
C ILE A 22 17.42 -8.54 -10.14
N ALA A 23 17.47 -9.42 -9.13
CA ALA A 23 16.78 -10.71 -9.17
C ALA A 23 15.24 -10.55 -9.27
N LEU A 24 14.67 -9.58 -8.54
CA LEU A 24 13.24 -9.27 -8.63
C LEU A 24 12.89 -8.71 -10.02
N VAL A 25 13.70 -7.80 -10.54
CA VAL A 25 13.50 -7.22 -11.88
C VAL A 25 13.51 -8.32 -12.92
N VAL A 26 14.51 -9.20 -12.90
CA VAL A 26 14.63 -10.31 -13.84
C VAL A 26 13.43 -11.26 -13.72
N GLY A 27 13.05 -11.65 -12.49
CA GLY A 27 11.91 -12.54 -12.27
C GLY A 27 10.57 -11.95 -12.74
N ALA A 28 10.30 -10.69 -12.38
CA ALA A 28 9.07 -10.00 -12.81
C ALA A 28 9.04 -9.82 -14.33
N SER A 29 10.18 -9.48 -14.94
CA SER A 29 10.27 -9.28 -16.39
C SER A 29 10.17 -10.59 -17.16
N ALA A 30 10.68 -11.70 -16.62
CA ALA A 30 10.49 -13.03 -17.20
C ALA A 30 9.02 -13.46 -17.14
N ALA A 31 8.33 -13.22 -16.02
CA ALA A 31 6.90 -13.52 -15.91
C ALA A 31 6.05 -12.71 -16.90
N LEU A 32 6.36 -11.41 -17.04
CA LEU A 32 5.71 -10.56 -18.05
C LEU A 32 6.09 -10.99 -19.48
N GLY A 33 7.36 -11.30 -19.73
CA GLY A 33 7.81 -11.83 -21.01
C GLY A 33 7.04 -13.08 -21.42
N LEU A 34 6.81 -14.00 -20.47
CA LEU A 34 6.04 -15.23 -20.72
C LEU A 34 4.58 -14.92 -21.07
N LEU A 35 3.97 -13.98 -20.33
CA LEU A 35 2.58 -13.56 -20.55
C LEU A 35 2.38 -12.91 -21.92
N PHE A 36 3.36 -12.15 -22.39
CA PHE A 36 3.29 -11.40 -23.65
C PHE A 36 3.97 -12.10 -24.83
N ALA A 37 4.57 -13.28 -24.64
CA ALA A 37 5.31 -13.98 -25.69
C ALA A 37 4.42 -14.34 -26.89
N GLY A 38 3.22 -14.87 -26.65
CA GLY A 38 2.26 -15.22 -27.71
C GLY A 38 1.81 -14.02 -28.54
N PRO A 39 1.24 -12.97 -27.91
CA PRO A 39 0.83 -11.76 -28.63
C PRO A 39 1.97 -11.10 -29.42
N VAL A 40 3.18 -11.07 -28.86
CA VAL A 40 4.34 -10.51 -29.58
C VAL A 40 4.77 -11.41 -30.74
N ALA A 41 4.71 -12.73 -30.58
CA ALA A 41 5.01 -13.66 -31.67
C ALA A 41 4.03 -13.51 -32.84
N GLU A 42 2.73 -13.40 -32.57
CA GLU A 42 1.71 -13.16 -33.60
C GLU A 42 1.96 -11.83 -34.36
N VAL A 43 2.40 -10.79 -33.65
CA VAL A 43 2.77 -9.51 -34.28
C VAL A 43 4.03 -9.65 -35.14
N LEU A 44 5.01 -10.44 -34.71
CA LEU A 44 6.24 -10.70 -35.49
C LEU A 44 5.93 -11.51 -36.76
N ASP A 45 5.06 -12.51 -36.64
CA ASP A 45 4.55 -13.30 -37.78
C ASP A 45 3.81 -12.40 -38.78
N GLY A 46 2.93 -11.51 -38.29
CA GLY A 46 2.20 -10.56 -39.14
C GLY A 46 3.08 -9.48 -39.80
N LEU A 47 4.34 -9.34 -39.39
CA LEU A 47 5.34 -8.44 -40.00
C LEU A 47 6.26 -9.18 -40.99
N ASP A 48 5.96 -10.43 -41.35
CA ASP A 48 6.77 -11.31 -42.21
C ASP A 48 8.23 -11.43 -41.75
N VAL A 49 8.46 -11.37 -40.43
CA VAL A 49 9.81 -11.55 -39.87
C VAL A 49 10.08 -13.05 -39.72
N GLU A 50 10.64 -13.66 -40.75
CA GLU A 50 11.00 -15.10 -40.72
C GLU A 50 12.10 -15.37 -39.67
N LEU A 51 11.72 -15.93 -38.52
CA LEU A 51 12.65 -16.35 -37.45
C LEU A 51 12.77 -17.88 -37.34
N GLY A 52 12.17 -18.62 -38.27
CA GLY A 52 12.32 -20.07 -38.40
C GLY A 52 11.75 -20.84 -37.21
N GLY A 53 10.63 -20.39 -36.62
CA GLY A 53 9.99 -21.03 -35.47
C GLY A 53 10.47 -20.51 -34.12
N ALA A 54 11.32 -19.47 -34.10
CA ALA A 54 11.84 -18.84 -32.89
C ALA A 54 11.05 -17.61 -32.43
N GLU A 55 9.93 -17.28 -33.08
CA GLU A 55 9.14 -16.06 -32.88
C GLU A 55 8.65 -15.95 -31.44
N TRP A 56 8.23 -17.06 -30.84
CA TRP A 56 7.82 -17.10 -29.44
C TRP A 56 8.99 -16.82 -28.48
N VAL A 57 10.16 -17.38 -28.74
CA VAL A 57 11.36 -17.18 -27.90
C VAL A 57 11.87 -15.74 -28.02
N VAL A 58 11.87 -15.20 -29.23
CA VAL A 58 12.23 -13.81 -29.50
C VAL A 58 11.21 -12.86 -28.87
N GLY A 59 9.92 -13.17 -28.95
CA GLY A 59 8.84 -12.41 -28.29
C GLY A 59 8.99 -12.40 -26.77
N PHE A 60 9.26 -13.57 -26.16
CA PHE A 60 9.55 -13.70 -24.73
C PHE A 60 10.75 -12.86 -24.31
N LEU A 61 11.90 -13.00 -24.98
CA LEU A 61 13.13 -12.29 -24.64
C LEU A 61 12.99 -10.78 -24.88
N GLY A 62 12.40 -10.39 -26.01
CA GLY A 62 12.16 -9.00 -26.37
C GLY A 62 11.27 -8.29 -25.35
N ALA A 63 10.09 -8.86 -25.07
CA ALA A 63 9.19 -8.34 -24.04
C ALA A 63 9.88 -8.29 -22.67
N GLY A 64 10.58 -9.37 -22.29
CA GLY A 64 11.32 -9.44 -21.03
C GLY A 64 12.38 -8.33 -20.89
N VAL A 65 13.20 -8.09 -21.91
CA VAL A 65 14.22 -7.02 -21.91
C VAL A 65 13.57 -5.64 -21.81
N VAL A 66 12.49 -5.40 -22.56
CA VAL A 66 11.75 -4.12 -22.52
C VAL A 66 11.17 -3.87 -21.12
N PHE A 67 10.50 -4.87 -20.52
CA PHE A 67 9.96 -4.74 -19.17
C PHE A 67 11.08 -4.56 -18.12
N ALA A 68 12.19 -5.28 -18.24
CA ALA A 68 13.33 -5.10 -17.35
C ALA A 68 13.88 -3.67 -17.42
N GLY A 69 14.03 -3.13 -18.64
CA GLY A 69 14.44 -1.74 -18.87
C GLY A 69 13.47 -0.73 -18.25
N ILE A 70 12.16 -0.92 -18.45
CA ILE A 70 11.11 -0.06 -17.89
C ILE A 70 11.14 -0.10 -16.35
N ILE A 71 11.20 -1.28 -15.75
CA ILE A 71 11.21 -1.44 -14.29
C ILE A 71 12.47 -0.80 -13.69
N LEU A 72 13.65 -1.04 -14.28
CA LEU A 72 14.90 -0.42 -13.83
C LEU A 72 14.86 1.10 -13.94
N LEU A 73 14.33 1.63 -15.04
CA LEU A 73 14.14 3.06 -15.25
C LEU A 73 13.20 3.64 -14.19
N CYS A 74 12.03 3.03 -13.98
CA CYS A 74 11.07 3.44 -12.96
C CYS A 74 11.67 3.44 -11.56
N LEU A 75 12.39 2.39 -11.16
CA LEU A 75 13.05 2.32 -9.85
C LEU A 75 14.15 3.37 -9.70
N THR A 76 14.94 3.61 -10.74
CA THR A 76 16.04 4.59 -10.72
C THR A 76 15.51 6.03 -10.68
N LEU A 77 14.40 6.31 -11.35
CA LEU A 77 13.72 7.61 -11.29
C LEU A 77 12.96 7.80 -9.98
N ALA A 78 12.41 6.73 -9.41
CA ALA A 78 11.65 6.79 -8.17
C ALA A 78 12.53 6.97 -6.93
N TYR A 79 13.73 6.38 -6.92
CA TYR A 79 14.66 6.36 -5.77
C TYR A 79 16.04 6.87 -6.16
N GLY A 80 16.48 7.95 -5.52
CA GLY A 80 17.77 8.57 -5.74
C GLY A 80 18.76 8.28 -4.63
N THR A 81 20.02 8.64 -4.87
CA THR A 81 21.07 8.64 -3.84
C THR A 81 21.39 10.07 -3.42
N VAL A 82 21.62 10.28 -2.13
CA VAL A 82 22.13 11.53 -1.56
C VAL A 82 23.65 11.43 -1.51
N HIS A 83 24.35 12.43 -2.04
CA HIS A 83 25.79 12.55 -1.83
C HIS A 83 26.03 13.71 -0.88
N TRP A 84 26.37 13.42 0.36
CA TRP A 84 26.52 14.41 1.43
C TRP A 84 28.00 14.63 1.73
N ASN A 85 28.40 15.89 1.78
CA ASN A 85 29.75 16.30 2.17
C ASN A 85 29.66 17.08 3.50
N PRO A 86 29.90 16.42 4.65
CA PRO A 86 29.84 17.07 5.96
C PRO A 86 30.82 18.24 6.09
N GLN A 87 31.99 18.16 5.45
CA GLN A 87 33.02 19.20 5.56
C GLN A 87 32.62 20.49 4.84
N LYS A 88 31.88 20.37 3.73
CA LYS A 88 31.39 21.52 2.95
C LYS A 88 30.00 21.97 3.37
N GLY A 89 29.30 21.21 4.21
CA GLY A 89 27.90 21.46 4.53
C GLY A 89 27.00 21.41 3.28
N THR A 90 27.35 20.56 2.29
CA THR A 90 26.60 20.43 1.03
C THR A 90 26.06 19.03 0.82
N ALA A 91 24.92 18.92 0.14
CA ALA A 91 24.32 17.66 -0.26
C ALA A 91 23.86 17.71 -1.72
N ARG A 92 24.13 16.65 -2.47
CA ARG A 92 23.61 16.48 -3.84
C ARG A 92 22.29 15.73 -3.80
N LEU A 93 21.21 16.43 -4.15
CA LEU A 93 19.86 15.88 -4.29
C LEU A 93 19.57 15.69 -5.78
N GLY A 94 19.72 14.46 -6.27
CA GLY A 94 19.63 14.16 -7.69
C GLY A 94 20.79 14.79 -8.49
N ARG A 95 20.47 15.75 -9.35
CA ARG A 95 21.45 16.45 -10.21
C ARG A 95 21.96 17.78 -9.64
N ARG A 96 21.39 18.28 -8.53
CA ARG A 96 21.75 19.58 -7.94
C ARG A 96 22.48 19.40 -6.62
N GLU A 97 23.57 20.14 -6.44
CA GLU A 97 24.26 20.30 -5.15
C GLU A 97 23.67 21.51 -4.45
N VAL A 98 23.21 21.32 -3.21
CA VAL A 98 22.56 22.35 -2.40
C VAL A 98 23.21 22.42 -1.02
N PRO A 99 23.18 23.58 -0.33
CA PRO A 99 23.57 23.66 1.07
C PRO A 99 22.67 22.77 1.93
N VAL A 100 23.24 22.07 2.92
CA VAL A 100 22.48 21.25 3.88
C VAL A 100 21.44 22.08 4.62
N SER A 101 21.78 23.34 4.94
CA SER A 101 20.87 24.30 5.57
C SER A 101 19.65 24.68 4.72
N SER A 102 19.68 24.43 3.40
CA SER A 102 18.53 24.67 2.52
C SER A 102 17.47 23.55 2.61
N ILE A 103 17.80 22.41 3.22
CA ILE A 103 16.92 21.23 3.30
C ILE A 103 16.03 21.35 4.53
N THR A 104 14.90 22.06 4.37
CA THR A 104 14.00 22.42 5.47
C THR A 104 12.74 21.56 5.56
N VAL A 105 12.52 20.64 4.60
CA VAL A 105 11.34 19.80 4.56
C VAL A 105 11.72 18.33 4.32
N ALA A 106 11.20 17.46 5.19
CA ALA A 106 11.24 16.03 5.00
C ALA A 106 9.81 15.45 4.99
N TRP A 107 9.57 14.52 4.08
CA TRP A 107 8.35 13.73 4.02
C TRP A 107 8.66 12.27 4.31
N ARG A 108 7.94 11.69 5.25
CA ARG A 108 7.90 10.25 5.50
C ARG A 108 6.77 9.64 4.69
N SER A 109 7.04 8.52 4.02
CA SER A 109 6.03 7.76 3.31
C SER A 109 6.18 6.28 3.62
N VAL A 110 5.07 5.68 4.07
CA VAL A 110 4.96 4.24 4.29
C VAL A 110 4.02 3.68 3.25
N SER A 111 4.42 2.59 2.62
CA SER A 111 3.59 1.84 1.69
C SER A 111 3.70 0.36 2.01
N SER A 112 2.66 -0.22 2.58
CA SER A 112 2.51 -1.67 2.75
C SER A 112 1.43 -2.24 1.82
N SER A 113 1.62 -3.48 1.40
CA SER A 113 0.69 -4.26 0.60
C SER A 113 0.55 -5.65 1.19
N ASP A 114 -0.60 -5.88 1.83
CA ASP A 114 -0.93 -7.14 2.51
C ASP A 114 -0.93 -8.34 1.57
N LEU A 115 -1.22 -8.14 0.28
CA LEU A 115 -1.33 -9.20 -0.73
C LEU A 115 0.01 -9.86 -1.09
N ASN A 116 1.10 -9.09 -1.09
CA ASN A 116 2.37 -9.52 -1.68
C ASN A 116 3.54 -9.41 -0.67
N GLY A 117 3.25 -9.12 0.60
CA GLY A 117 4.26 -8.87 1.64
C GLY A 117 5.17 -7.67 1.34
N ALA A 118 4.78 -6.81 0.40
CA ALA A 118 5.59 -5.66 0.00
C ALA A 118 5.39 -4.53 1.02
N ALA A 119 6.48 -4.03 1.59
CA ALA A 119 6.46 -2.95 2.56
C ALA A 119 7.63 -2.02 2.28
N TYR A 120 7.41 -0.72 2.29
CA TYR A 120 8.42 0.29 1.98
C TYR A 120 8.30 1.48 2.91
N LEU A 121 9.43 1.92 3.45
CA LEU A 121 9.62 3.19 4.14
C LEU A 121 10.51 4.09 3.28
N VAL A 122 10.01 5.25 2.91
CA VAL A 122 10.68 6.19 2.02
C VAL A 122 10.71 7.57 2.65
N TYR A 123 11.90 8.17 2.71
CA TYR A 123 12.06 9.57 3.08
C TYR A 123 12.26 10.42 1.83
N ARG A 124 11.56 11.55 1.76
CA ARG A 124 11.78 12.56 0.72
C ARG A 124 12.26 13.85 1.34
N PHE A 125 13.49 14.23 1.03
CA PHE A 125 14.06 15.51 1.42
C PHE A 125 13.82 16.54 0.31
N VAL A 126 13.46 17.76 0.71
CA VAL A 126 13.19 18.88 -0.20
C VAL A 126 13.95 20.11 0.29
N SER A 127 14.71 20.71 -0.62
CA SER A 127 15.40 21.98 -0.43
C SER A 127 14.48 23.16 -0.76
N THR A 128 14.72 24.32 -0.14
CA THR A 128 14.09 25.61 -0.50
C THR A 128 14.35 26.01 -1.95
N GLU A 129 15.42 25.48 -2.57
CA GLU A 129 15.74 25.67 -4.00
C GLU A 129 14.94 24.71 -4.93
N GLY A 130 14.01 23.95 -4.38
CA GLY A 130 13.15 23.00 -5.09
C GLY A 130 13.82 21.66 -5.44
N ALA A 131 15.11 21.49 -5.15
CA ALA A 131 15.78 20.21 -5.30
C ALA A 131 15.18 19.18 -4.33
N SER A 132 14.89 17.97 -4.81
CA SER A 132 14.34 16.91 -3.94
C SER A 132 14.87 15.53 -4.32
N VAL A 133 14.88 14.65 -3.34
CA VAL A 133 15.32 13.26 -3.51
C VAL A 133 14.49 12.34 -2.64
N ARG A 134 14.22 11.14 -3.13
CA ARG A 134 13.54 10.07 -2.40
C ARG A 134 14.55 8.97 -2.08
N VAL A 135 14.71 8.66 -0.81
CA VAL A 135 15.59 7.61 -0.30
C VAL A 135 14.72 6.47 0.20
N LEU A 136 14.93 5.27 -0.35
CA LEU A 136 14.31 4.05 0.17
C LEU A 136 15.07 3.61 1.43
N VAL A 137 14.47 3.80 2.59
CA VAL A 137 15.10 3.57 3.90
C VAL A 137 15.01 2.11 4.28
N ALA A 138 13.81 1.53 4.20
CA ALA A 138 13.57 0.12 4.45
C ALA A 138 12.59 -0.42 3.40
N GLY A 139 12.71 -1.68 3.03
CA GLY A 139 11.64 -2.31 2.29
C GLY A 139 11.85 -3.74 1.81
N ARG A 140 10.76 -4.31 1.30
CA ARG A 140 10.64 -5.64 0.68
C ARG A 140 9.63 -5.59 -0.47
N PRO A 141 9.84 -6.35 -1.55
CA PRO A 141 11.04 -7.13 -1.87
C PRO A 141 12.28 -6.27 -2.24
N VAL A 142 12.09 -4.99 -2.57
CA VAL A 142 13.21 -4.07 -2.87
C VAL A 142 13.89 -3.68 -1.56
N ARG A 143 15.15 -4.09 -1.39
CA ARG A 143 15.91 -3.82 -0.16
C ARG A 143 16.21 -2.33 -0.01
N GLY A 144 16.03 -1.82 1.22
CA GLY A 144 16.39 -0.47 1.62
C GLY A 144 17.88 -0.30 1.95
N LEU A 145 18.17 0.61 2.88
CA LEU A 145 19.51 0.86 3.40
C LEU A 145 19.99 -0.30 4.28
N ASP A 146 21.29 -0.54 4.23
CA ASP A 146 22.00 -1.39 5.19
C ASP A 146 22.37 -0.59 6.45
N ALA A 147 22.97 -1.24 7.46
CA ALA A 147 23.35 -0.60 8.72
C ALA A 147 24.28 0.61 8.52
N GLU A 148 25.24 0.52 7.58
CA GLU A 148 26.13 1.64 7.22
C GLU A 148 25.34 2.80 6.60
N GLY A 149 24.45 2.50 5.65
CA GLY A 149 23.57 3.49 5.02
C GLY A 149 22.61 4.15 6.00
N LEU A 150 22.06 3.38 6.96
CA LEU A 150 21.22 3.89 8.06
C LEU A 150 22.03 4.82 8.96
N GLY A 151 23.22 4.42 9.42
CA GLY A 151 24.09 5.27 10.24
C GLY A 151 24.55 6.55 9.51
N ALA A 152 24.77 6.48 8.20
CA ALA A 152 25.05 7.66 7.38
C ALA A 152 23.84 8.59 7.24
N LEU A 153 22.63 8.02 7.07
CA LEU A 153 21.39 8.78 7.03
C LEU A 153 21.07 9.46 8.37
N THR A 154 21.28 8.77 9.49
CA THR A 154 21.09 9.32 10.84
C THR A 154 21.95 10.57 11.05
N ARG A 155 23.24 10.50 10.70
CA ARG A 155 24.14 11.66 10.80
C ARG A 155 23.72 12.81 9.88
N PHE A 156 23.29 12.50 8.66
CA PHE A 156 22.79 13.51 7.74
C PHE A 156 21.53 14.21 8.27
N VAL A 157 20.56 13.45 8.76
CA VAL A 157 19.30 13.99 9.32
C VAL A 157 19.57 14.89 10.53
N ALA A 158 20.55 14.53 11.38
CA ALA A 158 20.92 15.32 12.55
C ALA A 158 21.40 16.74 12.18
N GLU A 159 22.00 16.92 11.00
CA GLU A 159 22.48 18.23 10.53
C GLU A 159 21.41 19.06 9.80
N LEU A 160 20.25 18.49 9.50
CA LEU A 160 19.21 19.20 8.76
C LEU A 160 18.44 20.17 9.67
N PRO A 161 18.12 21.39 9.19
CA PRO A 161 17.20 22.31 9.87
C PRO A 161 15.74 21.91 9.61
N LEU A 162 15.37 20.68 9.98
CA LEU A 162 13.99 20.21 9.91
C LEU A 162 13.27 20.64 11.19
N GLU A 163 12.59 21.77 11.12
CA GLU A 163 11.67 22.19 12.17
C GLU A 163 10.47 21.23 12.20
N ALA A 164 10.18 20.70 13.40
CA ALA A 164 8.88 20.10 13.65
C ALA A 164 7.83 21.20 13.39
N PRO A 165 6.72 20.93 12.67
CA PRO A 165 5.53 21.74 12.84
C PRO A 165 5.27 21.78 14.35
N ALA A 166 5.16 22.96 14.96
CA ALA A 166 5.10 23.10 16.43
C ALA A 166 4.26 21.98 17.06
N ASP A 167 4.74 21.33 18.12
CA ASP A 167 4.11 20.12 18.70
C ASP A 167 2.64 20.30 19.10
N THR A 168 2.17 21.55 19.19
CA THR A 168 0.79 21.95 19.44
C THR A 168 0.01 22.43 18.20
N ALA A 169 0.67 22.58 17.05
CA ALA A 169 0.05 22.91 15.78
C ALA A 169 -0.67 21.68 15.24
N VAL A 170 -1.84 21.44 15.82
CA VAL A 170 -2.84 20.53 15.30
C VAL A 170 -3.11 20.91 13.84
N ASP A 171 -2.93 19.95 12.95
CA ASP A 171 -3.18 20.20 11.54
C ASP A 171 -4.69 20.42 11.24
N ALA A 172 -5.04 20.73 9.99
CA ALA A 172 -6.43 20.95 9.59
C ALA A 172 -7.38 19.76 9.85
N ALA A 173 -6.84 18.56 10.10
CA ALA A 173 -7.59 17.35 10.41
C ALA A 173 -7.63 17.04 11.92
N GLY A 174 -7.03 17.85 12.79
CA GLY A 174 -7.09 17.61 14.22
C GLY A 174 -5.95 16.75 14.79
N LEU A 175 -4.91 16.42 14.00
CA LEU A 175 -3.85 15.50 14.41
C LEU A 175 -2.54 16.23 14.77
N THR A 176 -1.83 15.72 15.77
CA THR A 176 -0.41 16.05 16.02
C THR A 176 0.51 15.40 14.96
N GLU A 177 1.78 15.80 14.88
CA GLU A 177 2.73 15.19 13.93
C GLU A 177 2.85 13.68 14.14
N GLN A 178 2.99 13.24 15.40
CA GLN A 178 3.12 11.82 15.77
C GLN A 178 1.85 11.05 15.42
N GLN A 179 0.67 11.62 15.69
CA GLN A 179 -0.61 11.01 15.32
C GLN A 179 -0.77 10.91 13.79
N ARG A 180 -0.35 11.93 13.04
CA ARG A 180 -0.35 11.89 11.58
C ARG A 180 0.65 10.86 11.04
N ALA A 181 1.82 10.73 11.64
CA ALA A 181 2.79 9.70 11.28
C ALA A 181 2.25 8.29 11.55
N ALA A 182 1.58 8.08 12.67
CA ALA A 182 0.88 6.83 13.00
C ALA A 182 -0.25 6.53 11.99
N ALA A 183 -1.08 7.52 11.65
CA ALA A 183 -2.15 7.37 10.65
C ALA A 183 -1.57 6.95 9.29
N VAL A 184 -0.46 7.55 8.87
CA VAL A 184 0.24 7.16 7.62
C VAL A 184 0.76 5.72 7.69
N SER A 185 1.30 5.28 8.83
CA SER A 185 1.76 3.89 9.02
C SER A 185 0.61 2.87 8.92
N LEU A 186 -0.61 3.26 9.31
CA LEU A 186 -1.81 2.41 9.24
C LEU A 186 -2.42 2.33 7.82
N THR A 187 -2.04 3.21 6.89
CA THR A 187 -2.57 3.20 5.52
C THR A 187 -1.84 2.20 4.60
N SER A 188 -2.47 1.06 4.31
CA SER A 188 -1.99 0.17 3.24
C SER A 188 -2.18 0.82 1.86
N GLY A 189 -1.12 0.80 1.04
CA GLY A 189 -1.11 1.41 -0.31
C GLY A 189 -0.57 2.84 -0.40
N GLY A 190 0.00 3.40 0.67
CA GLY A 190 0.79 4.62 0.59
C GLY A 190 0.15 5.83 1.27
N GLY A 191 0.79 6.30 2.35
CA GLY A 191 0.57 7.60 2.96
C GLY A 191 1.82 8.47 2.88
N LYS A 192 1.69 9.78 3.07
CA LYS A 192 2.83 10.68 3.27
C LYS A 192 2.53 11.69 4.36
N SER A 193 3.45 11.88 5.29
CA SER A 193 3.42 12.92 6.32
C SER A 193 4.67 13.77 6.21
N ARG A 194 4.54 15.08 6.48
CA ARG A 194 5.71 15.89 6.78
C ARG A 194 6.18 15.50 8.18
N VAL A 195 7.48 15.36 8.37
CA VAL A 195 8.05 14.97 9.66
C VAL A 195 9.23 15.88 10.02
N GLY A 196 9.38 16.13 11.33
CA GLY A 196 10.49 16.85 11.93
C GLY A 196 11.74 15.98 12.06
N ARG A 197 12.84 16.62 12.48
CA ARG A 197 14.12 15.94 12.68
C ARG A 197 14.02 14.82 13.71
N ASP A 198 13.41 15.10 14.85
CA ASP A 198 13.50 14.22 16.02
C ASP A 198 12.70 12.93 15.80
N THR A 199 11.53 13.02 15.16
CA THR A 199 10.74 11.85 14.72
C THR A 199 11.51 10.97 13.73
N LEU A 200 12.24 11.56 12.78
CA LEU A 200 13.07 10.79 11.85
C LEU A 200 14.24 10.10 12.57
N LEU A 201 14.89 10.77 13.53
CA LEU A 201 16.00 10.20 14.28
C LEU A 201 15.55 9.04 15.17
N ALA A 202 14.38 9.16 15.82
CA ALA A 202 13.79 8.08 16.61
C ALA A 202 13.49 6.85 15.75
N GLU A 203 12.84 7.03 14.59
CA GLU A 203 12.53 5.93 13.67
C GLU A 203 13.81 5.27 13.11
N LEU A 204 14.85 6.05 12.81
CA LEU A 204 16.14 5.51 12.36
C LEU A 204 16.86 4.74 13.48
N ALA A 205 16.77 5.19 14.73
CA ALA A 205 17.34 4.49 15.88
C ALA A 205 16.65 3.13 16.10
N GLU A 206 15.33 3.08 15.99
CA GLU A 206 14.55 1.83 16.06
C GLU A 206 14.95 0.85 14.95
N LEU A 207 15.06 1.33 13.71
CA LEU A 207 15.50 0.51 12.58
C LEU A 207 16.93 -0.02 12.73
N MET A 208 17.82 0.76 13.34
CA MET A 208 19.17 0.34 13.68
C MET A 208 19.18 -0.70 14.82
N GLY A 209 18.33 -0.54 15.83
CA GLY A 209 18.19 -1.49 16.96
C GLY A 209 17.54 -2.81 16.54
N ALA A 210 16.64 -2.79 15.57
CA ALA A 210 16.00 -3.97 14.98
C ALA A 210 16.90 -4.73 13.97
N ALA A 211 18.06 -4.19 13.61
CA ALA A 211 18.99 -4.82 12.68
C ALA A 211 20.01 -5.70 13.44
N PRO A 212 19.79 -7.02 13.56
CA PRO A 212 20.69 -7.96 12.87
C PRO A 212 20.05 -9.31 12.46
N GLY A 213 20.33 -9.80 11.24
CA GLY A 213 20.28 -11.24 10.89
C GLY A 213 18.93 -11.99 10.85
N ALA A 214 17.82 -11.42 11.30
CA ALA A 214 16.55 -12.16 11.39
C ALA A 214 15.60 -11.83 10.22
N SER A 215 15.15 -12.88 9.52
CA SER A 215 13.88 -12.84 8.81
C SER A 215 12.74 -12.74 9.82
N THR A 216 12.38 -11.53 10.20
CA THR A 216 11.13 -11.27 10.89
C THR A 216 10.29 -10.33 10.05
N ASP A 217 9.00 -10.64 10.03
CA ASP A 217 7.94 -9.82 9.46
C ASP A 217 8.00 -8.41 10.06
N PRO A 218 7.92 -7.33 9.28
CA PRO A 218 7.69 -6.02 9.85
C PRO A 218 6.22 -5.91 10.25
N ALA A 219 5.84 -6.56 11.35
CA ALA A 219 4.86 -5.95 12.22
C ALA A 219 5.58 -4.75 12.84
N TYR A 220 5.39 -3.57 12.24
CA TYR A 220 5.93 -2.32 12.76
C TYR A 220 5.53 -2.19 14.23
N PRO A 221 6.48 -2.07 15.17
CA PRO A 221 6.18 -1.74 16.55
C PRO A 221 5.50 -0.37 16.62
N ALA A 222 4.57 -0.22 17.57
CA ALA A 222 4.04 1.09 17.92
C ALA A 222 5.20 1.99 18.38
N VAL A 223 5.20 3.24 17.91
CA VAL A 223 6.16 4.29 18.27
C VAL A 223 6.32 4.33 19.80
N THR A 224 7.51 4.06 20.31
CA THR A 224 7.92 4.33 21.69
C THR A 224 8.63 5.68 21.77
N ASP A 225 8.27 6.46 22.78
CA ASP A 225 8.42 7.91 22.88
C ASP A 225 9.73 8.34 23.60
N PRO A 226 10.36 9.48 23.25
CA PRO A 226 11.38 10.14 24.05
C PRO A 226 10.90 11.46 24.67
N ALA A 227 10.87 11.47 26.00
CA ALA A 227 10.80 12.56 26.96
C ALA A 227 11.07 14.02 26.50
N TYR A 228 10.05 14.88 26.49
CA TYR A 228 10.18 16.35 26.48
C TYR A 228 9.26 17.06 27.51
N PRO A 229 9.67 18.23 28.09
CA PRO A 229 8.88 18.97 29.08
C PRO A 229 7.92 19.99 28.43
N ALA A 230 6.71 20.11 29.00
CA ALA A 230 5.62 20.95 28.52
C ALA A 230 5.70 22.43 28.97
N GLY A 231 5.37 23.36 28.07
CA GLY A 231 4.99 24.76 28.36
C GLY A 231 3.50 25.00 28.05
N PRO A 232 2.88 26.09 28.56
CA PRO A 232 1.42 26.22 28.58
C PRO A 232 0.77 26.79 27.30
N ASP A 233 -0.49 26.38 27.15
CA ASP A 233 -1.51 26.43 26.07
C ASP A 233 -1.99 27.81 25.52
N PRO A 234 -2.64 27.87 24.33
CA PRO A 234 -4.11 27.70 24.24
C PRO A 234 -4.73 26.90 23.05
N ILE A 235 -5.60 25.94 23.41
CA ILE A 235 -6.93 25.51 22.88
C ILE A 235 -7.12 25.19 21.38
N ALA A 236 -7.11 23.88 21.06
CA ALA A 236 -7.73 23.23 19.89
C ALA A 236 -8.15 21.77 20.29
N PRO A 237 -8.91 21.00 19.48
CA PRO A 237 -9.72 19.85 19.93
C PRO A 237 -8.99 18.78 20.78
N GLN A 238 -9.68 18.35 21.84
CA GLN A 238 -9.18 17.66 23.04
C GLN A 238 -8.83 16.18 22.86
N ASN A 239 -7.74 15.85 22.17
CA ASN A 239 -6.92 14.74 22.64
C ASN A 239 -5.66 15.36 23.22
N PRO A 240 -5.54 15.51 24.56
CA PRO A 240 -4.32 16.04 25.14
C PRO A 240 -3.14 15.19 24.64
N ALA A 241 -2.07 15.86 24.20
CA ALA A 241 -0.82 15.18 23.90
C ALA A 241 -0.51 14.25 25.09
N PRO A 242 -0.16 12.98 24.84
CA PRO A 242 0.02 12.02 25.93
C PRO A 242 1.09 12.56 26.89
N GLY A 243 0.68 12.96 28.08
CA GLY A 243 1.61 13.41 29.10
C GLY A 243 2.40 12.25 29.67
N THR A 244 3.39 12.54 30.51
CA THR A 244 4.04 11.51 31.32
C THR A 244 3.13 11.09 32.47
N ILE A 245 2.91 9.78 32.65
CA ILE A 245 2.16 9.21 33.76
C ILE A 245 3.05 8.33 34.64
N SER A 246 2.68 8.20 35.92
CA SER A 246 3.35 7.28 36.84
C SER A 246 2.99 5.83 36.56
N ARG A 247 3.84 4.88 36.96
CA ARG A 247 3.54 3.43 36.88
C ARG A 247 2.20 3.06 37.55
N ALA A 248 1.88 3.67 38.70
CA ALA A 248 0.63 3.42 39.40
C ALA A 248 -0.58 3.85 38.56
N ARG A 249 -0.50 5.03 37.91
CA ARG A 249 -1.55 5.50 37.00
C ARG A 249 -1.64 4.65 35.74
N ALA A 250 -0.52 4.15 35.22
CA ALA A 250 -0.52 3.23 34.07
C ALA A 250 -1.27 1.92 34.39
N ALA A 251 -1.08 1.35 35.59
CA ALA A 251 -1.81 0.15 36.03
C ALA A 251 -3.30 0.41 36.30
N GLU A 252 -3.69 1.64 36.64
CA GLU A 252 -5.09 2.04 36.74
C GLU A 252 -5.72 2.22 35.35
N LEU A 253 -4.99 2.88 34.44
CA LEU A 253 -5.41 3.08 33.05
C LEU A 253 -5.66 1.74 32.33
N GLU A 254 -4.81 0.74 32.55
CA GLU A 254 -5.00 -0.61 32.01
C GLU A 254 -6.31 -1.26 32.51
N ARG A 255 -6.66 -1.07 33.78
CA ARG A 255 -7.92 -1.57 34.34
C ARG A 255 -9.14 -0.83 33.78
N GLU A 256 -9.03 0.49 33.61
CA GLU A 256 -10.06 1.29 32.94
C GLU A 256 -10.26 0.81 31.50
N TRP A 257 -9.18 0.51 30.77
CA TRP A 257 -9.27 -0.03 29.42
C TRP A 257 -9.95 -1.39 29.34
N GLN A 258 -9.66 -2.29 30.28
CA GLN A 258 -10.33 -3.59 30.35
C GLN A 258 -11.84 -3.44 30.59
N ALA A 259 -12.23 -2.53 31.50
CA ALA A 259 -13.65 -2.24 31.76
C ALA A 259 -14.36 -1.65 30.53
N ASP A 260 -13.69 -0.75 29.80
CA ASP A 260 -14.19 -0.18 28.55
C ASP A 260 -14.39 -1.28 27.47
N ASP A 261 -13.46 -2.25 27.38
CA ASP A 261 -13.54 -3.38 26.45
C ASP A 261 -14.68 -4.36 26.81
N GLU A 262 -14.90 -4.64 28.10
CA GLU A 262 -16.04 -5.44 28.57
C GLU A 262 -17.38 -4.77 28.23
N SER A 263 -17.48 -3.45 28.43
CA SER A 263 -18.66 -2.66 28.04
C SER A 263 -18.94 -2.76 26.54
N ALA A 264 -17.89 -2.67 25.71
CA ALA A 264 -18.00 -2.83 24.27
C ALA A 264 -18.47 -4.23 23.85
N VAL A 265 -18.00 -5.29 24.51
CA VAL A 265 -18.47 -6.66 24.26
C VAL A 265 -19.97 -6.77 24.53
N ALA A 266 -20.43 -6.27 25.68
CA ALA A 266 -21.85 -6.30 26.03
C ALA A 266 -22.72 -5.57 24.99
N LEU A 267 -22.27 -4.40 24.53
CA LEU A 267 -22.94 -3.63 23.48
C LEU A 267 -23.01 -4.38 22.15
N LEU A 268 -21.90 -5.00 21.73
CA LEU A 268 -21.84 -5.77 20.47
C LEU A 268 -22.70 -7.04 20.51
N LEU A 269 -22.86 -7.65 21.67
CA LEU A 269 -23.73 -8.82 21.84
C LEU A 269 -25.22 -8.45 21.86
N ALA A 270 -25.56 -7.24 22.29
CA ALA A 270 -26.93 -6.76 22.36
C ALA A 270 -27.51 -6.35 20.99
N GLU A 271 -26.65 -5.99 20.03
CA GLU A 271 -27.09 -5.49 18.71
C GLU A 271 -27.16 -6.60 17.64
N PRO A 272 -28.29 -6.76 16.92
CA PRO A 272 -28.39 -7.73 15.84
C PRO A 272 -27.47 -7.36 14.67
N ALA A 273 -26.78 -8.37 14.13
CA ALA A 273 -25.84 -8.21 13.02
C ALA A 273 -26.29 -8.97 11.74
N PRO A 274 -27.41 -8.59 11.09
CA PRO A 274 -27.95 -9.33 9.93
C PRO A 274 -26.96 -9.37 8.74
N ALA A 275 -26.18 -8.29 8.55
CA ALA A 275 -25.17 -8.21 7.52
C ALA A 275 -24.04 -9.27 7.68
N ARG A 276 -23.74 -9.68 8.93
CA ARG A 276 -22.76 -10.74 9.22
C ARG A 276 -23.25 -12.10 8.73
N THR A 277 -24.54 -12.39 8.91
CA THR A 277 -25.17 -13.62 8.40
C THR A 277 -25.17 -13.65 6.88
N VAL A 278 -25.57 -12.55 6.23
CA VAL A 278 -25.54 -12.42 4.76
C VAL A 278 -24.12 -12.65 4.23
N ARG A 279 -23.11 -12.00 4.83
CA ARG A 279 -21.69 -12.20 4.47
C ARG A 279 -21.27 -13.67 4.56
N ARG A 280 -21.69 -14.39 5.60
CA ARG A 280 -21.37 -15.83 5.76
C ARG A 280 -22.04 -16.67 4.68
N ILE A 281 -23.31 -16.42 4.36
CA ILE A 281 -24.05 -17.15 3.33
C ILE A 281 -23.39 -16.95 1.96
N PHE A 282 -23.16 -15.71 1.55
CA PHE A 282 -22.57 -15.42 0.25
C PHE A 282 -21.12 -15.91 0.12
N PHE A 283 -20.35 -15.97 1.21
CA PHE A 283 -19.04 -16.61 1.20
C PHE A 283 -19.13 -18.08 0.77
N TRP A 284 -20.08 -18.84 1.34
CA TRP A 284 -20.29 -20.24 0.95
C TRP A 284 -20.82 -20.39 -0.48
N LEU A 285 -21.67 -19.48 -0.93
CA LEU A 285 -22.16 -19.47 -2.31
C LEU A 285 -21.03 -19.20 -3.33
N ILE A 286 -20.10 -18.30 -3.02
CA ILE A 286 -18.89 -18.09 -3.83
C ILE A 286 -18.06 -19.37 -3.88
N ALA A 287 -17.79 -19.98 -2.73
CA ALA A 287 -17.02 -21.22 -2.65
C ALA A 287 -17.67 -22.36 -3.45
N ALA A 288 -18.99 -22.50 -3.36
CA ALA A 288 -19.75 -23.49 -4.12
C ALA A 288 -19.67 -23.25 -5.63
N ALA A 289 -19.83 -22.00 -6.09
CA ALA A 289 -19.72 -21.66 -7.51
C ALA A 289 -18.30 -21.94 -8.06
N LEU A 290 -17.26 -21.59 -7.30
CA LEU A 290 -15.87 -21.89 -7.68
C LEU A 290 -15.58 -23.40 -7.68
N ALA A 291 -16.17 -24.16 -6.75
CA ALA A 291 -16.05 -25.61 -6.73
C ALA A 291 -16.68 -26.26 -7.97
N VAL A 292 -17.82 -25.74 -8.45
CA VAL A 292 -18.44 -26.20 -9.71
C VAL A 292 -17.52 -25.95 -10.90
N ALA A 293 -16.93 -24.76 -11.01
CA ALA A 293 -15.97 -24.44 -12.08
C ALA A 293 -14.74 -25.37 -12.02
N ALA A 294 -14.16 -25.54 -10.84
CA ALA A 294 -13.00 -26.42 -10.64
C ALA A 294 -13.31 -27.88 -10.98
N PHE A 295 -14.48 -28.39 -10.55
CA PHE A 295 -14.91 -29.75 -10.87
C PHE A 295 -15.07 -29.95 -12.38
N ALA A 296 -15.61 -28.96 -13.09
CA ALA A 296 -15.76 -29.02 -14.54
C ALA A 296 -14.41 -29.08 -15.27
N ILE A 297 -13.45 -28.25 -14.83
CA ILE A 297 -12.08 -28.27 -15.37
C ILE A 297 -11.42 -29.62 -15.10
N VAL A 298 -11.52 -30.15 -13.87
CA VAL A 298 -10.94 -31.45 -13.51
C VAL A 298 -11.58 -32.58 -14.33
N ALA A 299 -12.90 -32.58 -14.47
CA ALA A 299 -13.61 -33.56 -15.29
C ALA A 299 -13.19 -33.48 -16.75
N ALA A 300 -12.99 -32.28 -17.29
CA ALA A 300 -12.49 -32.09 -18.65
C ALA A 300 -11.07 -32.67 -18.82
N VAL A 301 -10.14 -32.32 -17.92
CA VAL A 301 -8.76 -32.83 -17.94
C VAL A 301 -8.72 -34.35 -17.82
N ILE A 302 -9.53 -34.95 -16.94
CA ILE A 302 -9.64 -36.40 -16.80
C ILE A 302 -10.20 -37.02 -18.09
N GLY A 303 -11.22 -36.41 -18.68
CA GLY A 303 -11.82 -36.84 -19.95
C GLY A 303 -10.79 -36.86 -21.08
N GLU A 304 -9.99 -35.81 -21.21
CA GLU A 304 -8.91 -35.73 -22.20
C GLU A 304 -7.82 -36.77 -21.96
N THR A 305 -7.43 -36.96 -20.68
CA THR A 305 -6.39 -37.91 -20.30
C THR A 305 -6.80 -39.36 -20.59
N ILE A 306 -8.04 -39.73 -20.27
CA ILE A 306 -8.57 -41.09 -20.51
C ILE A 306 -8.86 -41.32 -22.00
N GLY A 307 -9.36 -40.29 -22.69
CA GLY A 307 -9.68 -40.36 -24.12
C GLY A 307 -8.45 -40.42 -25.03
N GLY A 308 -7.27 -40.10 -24.53
CA GLY A 308 -6.02 -40.08 -25.31
C GLY A 308 -5.97 -38.96 -26.36
N GLY A 309 -6.77 -37.90 -26.18
CA GLY A 309 -6.89 -36.79 -27.12
C GLY A 309 -7.75 -35.66 -26.55
N PHE A 310 -7.75 -34.52 -27.22
CA PHE A 310 -8.60 -33.38 -26.85
C PHE A 310 -10.08 -33.75 -26.87
N LEU A 311 -10.86 -33.15 -25.98
CA LEU A 311 -12.31 -33.33 -25.98
C LEU A 311 -12.93 -32.82 -27.30
N PRO A 312 -14.06 -33.41 -27.75
CA PRO A 312 -14.83 -32.86 -28.86
C PRO A 312 -15.19 -31.38 -28.63
N SER A 313 -15.20 -30.58 -29.71
CA SER A 313 -15.45 -29.12 -29.65
C SER A 313 -16.69 -28.78 -28.82
N ASP A 314 -17.81 -29.43 -29.09
CA ASP A 314 -19.09 -29.22 -28.38
C ASP A 314 -18.96 -29.44 -26.86
N THR A 315 -18.20 -30.45 -26.44
CA THR A 315 -17.97 -30.74 -25.03
C THR A 315 -17.08 -29.67 -24.39
N ASN A 316 -16.03 -29.24 -25.10
CA ASN A 316 -15.16 -28.16 -24.65
C ASN A 316 -15.90 -26.81 -24.55
N GLU A 317 -16.83 -26.53 -25.45
CA GLU A 317 -17.71 -25.36 -25.39
C GLU A 317 -18.63 -25.40 -24.17
N ILE A 318 -19.24 -26.56 -23.88
CA ILE A 318 -20.08 -26.75 -22.68
C ILE A 318 -19.26 -26.57 -21.40
N VAL A 319 -18.06 -27.14 -21.33
CA VAL A 319 -17.14 -26.96 -20.20
C VAL A 319 -16.77 -25.49 -20.06
N GLY A 320 -16.40 -24.82 -21.16
CA GLY A 320 -16.07 -23.40 -21.17
C GLY A 320 -17.24 -22.53 -20.69
N LEU A 321 -18.45 -22.76 -21.20
CA LEU A 321 -19.66 -22.06 -20.78
C LEU A 321 -19.95 -22.27 -19.29
N LEU A 322 -19.76 -23.50 -18.79
CA LEU A 322 -20.00 -23.81 -17.39
C LEU A 322 -18.96 -23.17 -16.47
N VAL A 323 -17.68 -23.15 -16.86
CA VAL A 323 -16.60 -22.48 -16.13
C VAL A 323 -16.81 -20.96 -16.13
N LEU A 324 -17.08 -20.36 -17.28
CA LEU A 324 -17.32 -18.92 -17.40
C LEU A 324 -18.62 -18.51 -16.69
N GLY A 325 -19.69 -19.29 -16.82
CA GLY A 325 -20.97 -19.07 -16.16
C GLY A 325 -20.84 -19.16 -14.63
N ALA A 326 -20.19 -20.19 -14.11
CA ALA A 326 -19.91 -20.34 -12.69
C ALA A 326 -19.01 -19.20 -12.16
N GLY A 327 -17.99 -18.80 -12.92
CA GLY A 327 -17.15 -17.63 -12.61
C GLY A 327 -17.95 -16.33 -12.56
N GLY A 328 -18.86 -16.11 -13.51
CA GLY A 328 -19.77 -14.96 -13.53
C GLY A 328 -20.71 -14.93 -12.33
N VAL A 329 -21.31 -16.08 -11.97
CA VAL A 329 -22.15 -16.22 -10.77
C VAL A 329 -21.35 -15.97 -9.49
N ALA A 330 -20.13 -16.51 -9.39
CA ALA A 330 -19.23 -16.27 -8.27
C ALA A 330 -18.89 -14.78 -8.11
N LEU A 331 -18.66 -14.07 -9.22
CA LEU A 331 -18.44 -12.63 -9.21
C LEU A 331 -19.66 -11.86 -8.70
N LEU A 332 -20.88 -12.22 -9.13
CA LEU A 332 -22.11 -11.60 -8.61
C LEU A 332 -22.26 -11.82 -7.10
N PHE A 333 -22.04 -13.05 -6.62
CA PHE A 333 -22.06 -13.35 -5.20
C PHE A 333 -20.98 -12.58 -4.42
N TYR A 334 -19.80 -12.39 -5.01
CA TYR A 334 -18.73 -11.57 -4.44
C TYR A 334 -19.14 -10.11 -4.30
N LEU A 335 -19.82 -9.51 -5.28
CA LEU A 335 -20.31 -8.14 -5.17
C LEU A 335 -21.35 -7.98 -4.05
N VAL A 336 -22.27 -8.93 -3.91
CA VAL A 336 -23.25 -8.93 -2.80
C VAL A 336 -22.55 -9.11 -1.45
N TRP A 337 -21.57 -10.02 -1.37
CA TRP A 337 -20.74 -10.20 -0.19
C TRP A 337 -20.03 -8.91 0.21
N CYS A 338 -19.45 -8.18 -0.76
CA CYS A 338 -18.81 -6.88 -0.54
C CYS A 338 -19.81 -5.84 0.00
N ALA A 339 -21.02 -5.78 -0.56
CA ALA A 339 -22.06 -4.85 -0.12
C ALA A 339 -22.52 -5.14 1.33
N ALA A 340 -22.71 -6.42 1.67
CA ALA A 340 -23.05 -6.86 3.02
C ALA A 340 -21.93 -6.52 4.01
N ALA A 341 -20.68 -6.81 3.64
CA ALA A 341 -19.50 -6.47 4.41
C ALA A 341 -19.36 -4.95 4.66
N ASP A 342 -19.57 -4.11 3.64
CA ASP A 342 -19.52 -2.65 3.79
C ASP A 342 -20.62 -2.13 4.71
N THR A 343 -21.80 -2.76 4.68
CA THR A 343 -22.92 -2.42 5.56
C THR A 343 -22.63 -2.79 7.01
N ASP A 344 -22.05 -3.97 7.26
CA ASP A 344 -21.61 -4.42 8.58
C ASP A 344 -20.59 -3.43 9.20
N VAL A 345 -19.56 -3.05 8.43
CA VAL A 345 -18.56 -2.07 8.88
C VAL A 345 -19.19 -0.73 9.22
N ARG A 346 -20.11 -0.21 8.38
CA ARG A 346 -20.81 1.06 8.65
C ARG A 346 -21.65 1.00 9.93
N ASN A 347 -22.34 -0.11 10.16
CA ASN A 347 -23.15 -0.29 11.37
C ASN A 347 -22.27 -0.34 12.62
N ARG A 348 -21.14 -1.06 12.58
CA ARG A 348 -20.18 -1.07 13.69
C ARG A 348 -19.56 0.29 13.97
N ARG A 349 -19.22 1.06 12.93
CA ARG A 349 -18.72 2.44 13.10
C ARG A 349 -19.78 3.35 13.73
N ARG A 350 -21.05 3.23 13.34
CA ARG A 350 -22.16 3.97 13.98
C ARG A 350 -22.31 3.60 15.45
N LEU A 351 -22.23 2.31 15.77
CA LEU A 351 -22.31 1.81 17.14
C LEU A 351 -21.15 2.34 17.99
N ALA A 352 -19.94 2.34 17.44
CA ALA A 352 -18.74 2.87 18.09
C ALA A 352 -18.85 4.38 18.37
N LEU A 353 -19.33 5.15 17.39
CA LEU A 353 -19.55 6.59 17.58
C LEU A 353 -20.63 6.86 18.63
N ARG A 354 -21.73 6.09 18.63
CA ARG A 354 -22.76 6.17 19.66
C ARG A 354 -22.21 5.88 21.05
N TRP A 355 -21.40 4.82 21.22
CA TRP A 355 -20.74 4.51 22.48
C TRP A 355 -19.86 5.68 22.95
N ARG A 356 -19.08 6.28 22.04
CA ARG A 356 -18.24 7.45 22.34
C ARG A 356 -19.06 8.68 22.74
N ASP A 357 -20.17 8.91 22.07
CA ASP A 357 -21.06 10.05 22.34
C ASP A 357 -21.75 9.90 23.70
N GLU A 358 -22.05 8.67 24.11
CA GLU A 358 -22.62 8.36 25.43
C GLU A 358 -21.56 8.33 26.56
N ALA A 359 -20.28 8.15 26.22
CA ALA A 359 -19.17 8.06 27.17
C ALA A 359 -18.82 9.41 27.84
N ASP A 360 -18.32 9.35 29.08
CA ASP A 360 -17.82 10.52 29.81
C ASP A 360 -16.52 11.08 29.19
N PRO A 361 -16.15 12.34 29.52
CA PRO A 361 -14.96 12.98 28.93
C PRO A 361 -13.66 12.21 29.15
N GLY A 362 -13.48 11.55 30.31
CA GLY A 362 -12.30 10.75 30.59
C GLY A 362 -12.21 9.55 29.66
N THR A 363 -13.31 8.80 29.54
CA THR A 363 -13.43 7.68 28.60
C THR A 363 -13.20 8.10 27.14
N ARG A 364 -13.66 9.29 26.73
CA ARG A 364 -13.38 9.82 25.39
C ARG A 364 -11.90 10.08 25.13
N THR A 365 -11.15 10.56 26.13
CA THR A 365 -9.69 10.78 25.99
C THR A 365 -8.89 9.48 25.95
N ARG A 366 -9.32 8.45 26.69
CA ARG A 366 -8.73 7.11 26.61
C ARG A 366 -8.87 6.49 25.22
N GLY A 367 -9.94 6.84 24.51
CA GLY A 367 -10.23 6.37 23.15
C GLY A 367 -11.20 5.20 23.11
N LEU A 368 -11.59 4.82 21.89
CA LEU A 368 -12.53 3.72 21.66
C LEU A 368 -11.95 2.37 22.13
N PRO A 369 -12.79 1.49 22.71
CA PRO A 369 -12.49 0.08 22.97
C PRO A 369 -11.98 -0.62 21.71
N LEU A 370 -11.05 -1.57 21.87
CA LEU A 370 -10.34 -2.21 20.75
C LEU A 370 -11.30 -2.89 19.77
N LEU A 371 -12.35 -3.53 20.28
CA LEU A 371 -13.35 -4.21 19.46
C LEU A 371 -14.20 -3.25 18.62
N LEU A 372 -14.46 -2.05 19.12
CA LEU A 372 -15.17 -1.00 18.38
C LEU A 372 -14.24 -0.30 17.39
N LEU A 373 -12.98 -0.09 17.79
CA LEU A 373 -11.93 0.47 16.94
C LEU A 373 -11.58 -0.45 15.76
N ALA A 374 -11.72 -1.77 15.91
CA ALA A 374 -11.50 -2.76 14.85
C ALA A 374 -12.33 -2.49 13.58
N ALA A 375 -13.46 -1.78 13.68
CA ALA A 375 -14.27 -1.37 12.52
C ALA A 375 -13.55 -0.37 11.58
N TRP A 376 -12.54 0.34 12.06
CA TRP A 376 -11.67 1.19 11.23
C TRP A 376 -10.48 0.41 10.64
N GLY A 377 -10.08 -0.71 11.27
CA GLY A 377 -9.08 -1.63 10.72
C GLY A 377 -9.61 -2.55 9.62
N GLU A 378 -10.92 -2.83 9.59
CA GLU A 378 -11.52 -3.56 8.46
C GLU A 378 -11.45 -2.75 7.16
N HIS A 379 -11.03 -3.38 6.06
CA HIS A 379 -11.00 -2.74 4.74
C HIS A 379 -12.36 -2.12 4.38
N PRO A 380 -12.45 -0.78 4.34
CA PRO A 380 -13.70 -0.10 4.03
C PRO A 380 -13.92 -0.10 2.52
N ARG A 381 -15.20 -0.15 2.11
CA ARG A 381 -15.62 0.05 0.71
C ARG A 381 -15.11 -1.04 -0.21
N ARG A 382 -15.25 -2.30 0.22
CA ARG A 382 -14.93 -3.50 -0.55
C ARG A 382 -15.67 -3.47 -1.89
N LEU A 383 -16.93 -3.02 -1.91
CA LEU A 383 -17.72 -2.94 -3.14
C LEU A 383 -17.15 -1.92 -4.13
N SER A 384 -16.82 -0.72 -3.67
CA SER A 384 -16.21 0.30 -4.54
C SER A 384 -14.84 -0.12 -5.04
N THR A 385 -14.08 -0.85 -4.21
CA THR A 385 -12.79 -1.41 -4.61
C THR A 385 -12.98 -2.46 -5.70
N ALA A 386 -13.87 -3.43 -5.49
CA ALA A 386 -14.22 -4.46 -6.46
C ALA A 386 -14.73 -3.86 -7.78
N ALA A 387 -15.63 -2.88 -7.72
CA ALA A 387 -16.13 -2.18 -8.90
C ALA A 387 -15.03 -1.45 -9.65
N SER A 388 -14.09 -0.81 -8.93
CA SER A 388 -12.95 -0.12 -9.56
C SER A 388 -12.03 -1.11 -10.27
N PHE A 389 -11.71 -2.25 -9.65
CA PHE A 389 -10.91 -3.30 -10.26
C PHE A 389 -11.60 -3.95 -11.46
N LEU A 390 -12.90 -4.25 -11.35
CA LEU A 390 -13.68 -4.81 -12.46
C LEU A 390 -13.71 -3.83 -13.64
N SER A 391 -13.90 -2.54 -13.36
CA SER A 391 -13.86 -1.48 -14.38
C SER A 391 -12.49 -1.39 -15.06
N LEU A 392 -11.39 -1.50 -14.30
CA LEU A 392 -10.04 -1.53 -14.87
C LEU A 392 -9.82 -2.76 -15.74
N PHE A 393 -10.23 -3.94 -15.27
CA PHE A 393 -10.02 -5.20 -15.96
C PHE A 393 -10.83 -5.27 -17.25
N VAL A 394 -12.13 -5.01 -17.18
CA VAL A 394 -13.01 -4.97 -18.37
C VAL A 394 -12.57 -3.87 -19.34
N GLY A 395 -12.18 -2.70 -18.83
CA GLY A 395 -11.69 -1.61 -19.66
C GLY A 395 -10.41 -1.96 -20.41
N LEU A 396 -9.47 -2.65 -19.74
CA LEU A 396 -8.23 -3.14 -20.37
C LEU A 396 -8.53 -4.21 -21.43
N LEU A 397 -9.37 -5.19 -21.11
CA LEU A 397 -9.74 -6.23 -22.08
C LEU A 397 -10.45 -5.65 -23.30
N ALA A 398 -11.35 -4.68 -23.13
CA ALA A 398 -12.03 -4.01 -24.24
C ALA A 398 -11.05 -3.22 -25.11
N ALA A 399 -10.05 -2.55 -24.51
CA ALA A 399 -9.02 -1.84 -25.26
C ALA A 399 -8.10 -2.80 -26.04
N LEU A 400 -7.73 -3.95 -25.46
CA LEU A 400 -6.95 -4.98 -26.15
C LEU A 400 -7.76 -5.64 -27.27
N ALA A 401 -9.02 -5.98 -27.01
CA ALA A 401 -9.92 -6.52 -28.03
C ALA A 401 -10.10 -5.53 -29.19
N ALA A 402 -10.18 -4.22 -28.92
CA ALA A 402 -10.24 -3.23 -29.97
C ALA A 402 -9.01 -3.24 -30.89
N ILE A 403 -7.80 -3.45 -30.36
CA ILE A 403 -6.57 -3.54 -31.17
C ILE A 403 -6.66 -4.74 -32.14
N VAL A 404 -7.09 -5.89 -31.64
CA VAL A 404 -7.28 -7.10 -32.47
C VAL A 404 -8.37 -6.88 -33.52
N LEU A 405 -9.48 -6.24 -33.13
CA LEU A 405 -10.56 -5.90 -34.06
C LEU A 405 -10.17 -4.84 -35.10
N PHE A 406 -9.10 -4.05 -34.88
CA PHE A 406 -8.56 -3.13 -35.88
C PHE A 406 -7.67 -3.82 -36.92
N THR A 407 -7.13 -5.00 -36.60
CA THR A 407 -6.30 -5.79 -37.53
C THR A 407 -7.12 -6.75 -38.39
N ASP A 408 -8.41 -6.90 -38.08
CA ASP A 408 -9.31 -7.81 -38.76
C ASP A 408 -10.28 -7.03 -39.67
N ASP A 409 -10.14 -7.23 -40.99
CA ASP A 409 -10.95 -6.55 -42.01
C ASP A 409 -12.42 -7.02 -42.03
N GLU A 410 -12.78 -8.09 -41.30
CA GLU A 410 -14.15 -8.61 -41.25
C GLU A 410 -15.09 -7.74 -40.42
N PHE A 411 -14.57 -6.93 -39.49
CA PHE A 411 -15.39 -6.12 -38.59
C PHE A 411 -15.59 -4.68 -39.10
N PRO A 412 -16.82 -4.13 -39.03
CA PRO A 412 -17.04 -2.73 -39.40
C PRO A 412 -16.28 -1.82 -38.43
N LEU A 413 -15.60 -0.80 -38.95
CA LEU A 413 -14.77 0.16 -38.18
C LEU A 413 -15.44 0.71 -36.90
N LEU A 414 -16.77 0.80 -36.89
CA LEU A 414 -17.54 1.25 -35.73
C LEU A 414 -17.33 0.34 -34.50
N ALA A 415 -17.23 -0.98 -34.68
CA ALA A 415 -17.07 -1.94 -33.60
C ALA A 415 -15.75 -1.77 -32.81
N PRO A 416 -14.55 -1.78 -33.44
CA PRO A 416 -13.29 -1.53 -32.73
C PRO A 416 -13.24 -0.14 -32.11
N VAL A 417 -13.80 0.89 -32.77
CA VAL A 417 -13.86 2.26 -32.21
C VAL A 417 -14.72 2.31 -30.94
N LEU A 418 -15.91 1.70 -30.94
CA LEU A 418 -16.78 1.65 -29.76
C LEU A 418 -16.15 0.83 -28.63
N ALA A 419 -15.52 -0.31 -28.95
CA ALA A 419 -14.80 -1.12 -27.98
C ALA A 419 -13.64 -0.33 -27.33
N LEU A 420 -12.87 0.41 -28.13
CA LEU A 420 -11.78 1.25 -27.64
C LEU A 420 -12.29 2.39 -26.74
N LEU A 421 -13.30 3.14 -27.20
CA LEU A 421 -13.86 4.26 -26.43
C LEU A 421 -14.49 3.77 -25.11
N GLY A 422 -15.25 2.67 -25.16
CA GLY A 422 -15.82 2.03 -23.97
C GLY A 422 -14.73 1.55 -23.01
N GLY A 423 -13.68 0.92 -23.54
CA GLY A 423 -12.54 0.45 -22.77
C GLY A 423 -11.80 1.58 -22.04
N VAL A 424 -11.49 2.67 -22.76
CA VAL A 424 -10.86 3.86 -22.19
C VAL A 424 -11.75 4.52 -21.13
N ALA A 425 -13.06 4.62 -21.36
CA ALA A 425 -13.98 5.18 -20.37
C ALA A 425 -14.03 4.34 -19.09
N LEU A 426 -14.10 3.01 -19.20
CA LEU A 426 -14.08 2.09 -18.05
C LEU A 426 -12.73 2.12 -17.32
N LEU A 427 -11.61 2.23 -18.02
CA LEU A 427 -10.31 2.44 -17.39
C LEU A 427 -10.28 3.75 -16.58
N ALA A 428 -10.75 4.85 -17.16
CA ALA A 428 -10.80 6.14 -16.48
C ALA A 428 -11.68 6.08 -15.22
N LEU A 429 -12.87 5.46 -15.31
CA LEU A 429 -13.76 5.25 -14.16
C LEU A 429 -13.10 4.40 -13.08
N GLY A 430 -12.40 3.34 -13.47
CA GLY A 430 -11.64 2.47 -12.57
C GLY A 430 -10.53 3.23 -11.82
N ILE A 431 -9.76 4.05 -12.52
CA ILE A 431 -8.71 4.90 -11.93
C ILE A 431 -9.31 5.91 -10.95
N VAL A 432 -10.38 6.62 -11.35
CA VAL A 432 -11.06 7.60 -10.48
C VAL A 432 -11.63 6.91 -9.23
N GLY A 433 -12.25 5.74 -9.39
CA GLY A 433 -12.76 4.93 -8.29
C GLY A 433 -11.64 4.52 -7.33
N PHE A 434 -10.54 4.00 -7.86
CA PHE A 434 -9.36 3.61 -7.08
C PHE A 434 -8.78 4.79 -6.29
N VAL A 435 -8.59 5.95 -6.92
CA VAL A 435 -8.09 7.16 -6.25
C VAL A 435 -9.04 7.61 -5.13
N ARG A 436 -10.36 7.57 -5.35
CA ARG A 436 -11.35 7.91 -4.32
C ARG A 436 -11.32 6.95 -3.13
N VAL A 437 -11.20 5.65 -3.38
CA VAL A 437 -11.04 4.63 -2.32
C VAL A 437 -9.77 4.92 -1.52
N GLN A 438 -8.64 5.17 -2.18
CA GLN A 438 -7.37 5.46 -1.51
C GLN A 438 -7.41 6.73 -0.66
N ARG A 439 -8.01 7.82 -1.18
CA ARG A 439 -8.20 9.05 -0.40
C ARG A 439 -9.03 8.81 0.86
N ARG A 440 -10.07 7.99 0.76
CA ARG A 440 -10.94 7.67 1.91
C ARG A 440 -10.27 6.77 2.92
N ARG A 441 -9.44 5.81 2.50
CA ARG A 441 -8.63 5.01 3.42
C ARG A 441 -7.72 5.87 4.28
N ARG A 442 -7.17 6.96 3.73
CA ARG A 442 -6.38 7.93 4.51
C ARG A 442 -7.21 8.62 5.57
N THR A 443 -8.39 9.14 5.20
CA THR A 443 -9.32 9.73 6.17
C THR A 443 -9.73 8.74 7.26
N ASP A 444 -10.00 7.48 6.89
CA ASP A 444 -10.37 6.45 7.86
C ASP A 444 -9.20 6.12 8.83
N ALA A 445 -7.95 6.16 8.36
CA ALA A 445 -6.79 5.97 9.24
C ALA A 445 -6.55 7.18 10.16
N GLU A 446 -6.76 8.39 9.66
CA GLU A 446 -6.75 9.62 10.46
C GLU A 446 -7.83 9.56 11.56
N GLU A 447 -9.05 9.17 11.20
CA GLU A 447 -10.15 8.92 12.15
C GLU A 447 -9.79 7.83 13.17
N LEU A 448 -9.16 6.73 12.74
CA LEU A 448 -8.73 5.65 13.64
C LEU A 448 -7.80 6.18 14.73
N VAL A 449 -6.80 6.98 14.36
CA VAL A 449 -5.86 7.55 15.35
C VAL A 449 -6.57 8.51 16.30
N LEU A 450 -7.45 9.38 15.78
CA LEU A 450 -8.22 10.31 16.61
C LEU A 450 -9.15 9.59 17.59
N LEU A 451 -9.85 8.56 17.10
CA LEU A 451 -10.79 7.78 17.89
C LEU A 451 -10.09 6.83 18.86
N GLY A 452 -8.89 6.38 18.51
CA GLY A 452 -8.09 5.47 19.33
C GLY A 452 -7.48 6.15 20.55
N GLY A 453 -7.33 7.48 20.56
CA GLY A 453 -6.84 8.24 21.71
C GLY A 453 -5.54 7.67 22.30
N TRP A 454 -5.48 7.56 23.62
CA TRP A 454 -4.33 6.99 24.32
C TRP A 454 -4.08 5.49 24.08
N ARG A 455 -5.02 4.75 23.48
CA ARG A 455 -4.76 3.35 23.10
C ARG A 455 -3.85 3.25 21.87
N VAL A 456 -3.88 4.24 20.98
CA VAL A 456 -3.05 4.26 19.76
C VAL A 456 -1.76 5.04 19.98
N VAL A 457 -1.80 6.11 20.78
CA VAL A 457 -0.62 6.88 21.19
C VAL A 457 -0.60 6.96 22.73
N PRO A 458 -0.03 5.96 23.41
CA PRO A 458 -0.08 5.88 24.87
C PRO A 458 0.82 6.92 25.54
N PRO A 459 0.46 7.40 26.75
CA PRO A 459 1.30 8.27 27.54
C PRO A 459 2.59 7.59 27.99
N GLU A 460 3.68 8.35 28.07
CA GLU A 460 4.95 7.88 28.59
C GLU A 460 4.83 7.44 30.05
N VAL A 461 5.35 6.25 30.37
CA VAL A 461 5.41 5.78 31.76
C VAL A 461 6.77 6.14 32.35
N ARG A 462 6.76 6.89 33.47
CA ARG A 462 7.96 7.18 34.26
C ARG A 462 7.83 6.68 35.69
N ASP A 463 8.99 6.41 36.27
CA ASP A 463 9.16 5.84 37.61
C ASP A 463 9.05 6.90 38.71
#